data_AF-A0A7S3CME2-F1
#
_entry.id   AF-A0A7S3CME2-F1
#
_cell.length_a   1.000
_cell.length_b   1.000
_cell.length_c   1.000
_cell.angle_alpha   90.00
_cell.angle_beta   90.00
_cell.angle_gamma   90.00
#
_symmetry.space_group_name_H-M   'P 1'
#
loop_
_entity.id
_entity.type
_entity.pdbx_description
1 polymer ?
#
loop_
_entity_poly.entity_id
_entity_poly.type
_entity_poly.pdbx_seq_one_letter_code
_entity_poly.pdbx_strand_id
1 'polypeptide(L)'
;MISEIPTIAIEKVIMWQNTSIIPDENLSHRLGLIPIKADAQNFDYFSSSKETEESEILHFKLHKVCTKKDPSAPTVFNCSLADEDKLFNNANVYSGDLEWHPVGNQEKNLGTIRPVHDDILIAKLRPGQEIELEVTCHKGIGKTHTKWSPVCTAYYRLLPDITFTEKIKGSDAKELKKLCPVGVFDIEDIGKEKVATVVNEGVSCTTCRECIRHEKFANKINLGKKLNVYEFHVESVGIYKPEEIVRRAIQ
;
A
#
# COMPACT_ATOMS: atom_id res chain seq x y z
N MET A 1 5.22 -5.97 -12.70
CA MET A 1 4.61 -5.04 -11.71
C MET A 1 5.17 -5.22 -10.31
N ILE A 2 5.03 -6.41 -9.69
CA ILE A 2 5.43 -6.62 -8.29
C ILE A 2 6.97 -6.64 -8.10
N SER A 3 7.70 -7.36 -8.95
CA SER A 3 9.09 -7.72 -8.64
C SER A 3 10.17 -6.97 -9.43
N GLU A 4 9.91 -6.59 -10.68
CA GLU A 4 10.98 -6.13 -11.60
C GLU A 4 11.00 -4.61 -11.82
N ILE A 5 9.98 -3.88 -11.36
CA ILE A 5 9.94 -2.41 -11.50
C ILE A 5 10.79 -1.79 -10.38
N PRO A 6 11.81 -0.97 -10.71
CA PRO A 6 12.68 -0.41 -9.70
C PRO A 6 12.07 0.78 -8.97
N THR A 7 12.39 0.87 -7.67
CA THR A 7 12.06 2.00 -6.80
C THR A 7 13.28 2.38 -5.95
N ILE A 8 13.17 3.49 -5.22
CA ILE A 8 14.16 3.91 -4.23
C ILE A 8 13.64 3.55 -2.84
N ALA A 9 14.46 2.86 -2.04
CA ALA A 9 14.14 2.54 -0.65
C ALA A 9 15.39 2.64 0.24
N ILE A 10 15.17 2.81 1.54
CA ILE A 10 16.24 2.87 2.55
C ILE A 10 16.94 1.51 2.66
N GLU A 11 18.26 1.51 2.56
CA GLU A 11 19.10 0.31 2.67
C GLU A 11 20.03 0.38 3.86
N LYS A 12 20.75 1.49 4.00
CA LYS A 12 21.74 1.68 5.06
C LYS A 12 21.20 2.67 6.08
N VAL A 13 21.31 2.31 7.35
CA VAL A 13 20.98 3.14 8.50
C VAL A 13 22.24 3.27 9.35
N ILE A 14 22.71 4.49 9.55
CA ILE A 14 23.82 4.84 10.43
C ILE A 14 23.19 5.43 11.68
N MET A 15 23.25 4.67 12.78
CA MET A 15 22.73 5.10 14.07
C MET A 15 23.83 5.86 14.82
N TRP A 16 23.56 7.12 15.17
CA TRP A 16 24.45 7.92 16.03
C TRP A 16 24.07 7.76 17.49
N GLN A 17 22.76 7.83 17.77
CA GLN A 17 22.21 7.66 19.10
C GLN A 17 20.80 7.06 19.02
N ASN A 18 20.56 5.98 19.76
CA ASN A 18 19.21 5.47 19.99
C ASN A 18 19.03 5.13 21.47
N THR A 19 18.31 5.98 22.19
CA THR A 19 17.93 5.73 23.59
C THR A 19 16.45 5.38 23.73
N SER A 20 15.79 5.12 22.60
CA SER A 20 14.40 4.68 22.56
C SER A 20 14.24 3.24 23.08
N ILE A 21 12.99 2.80 23.20
CA ILE A 21 12.66 1.42 23.62
C ILE A 21 12.84 0.44 22.44
N ILE A 22 12.79 0.93 21.20
CA ILE A 22 12.85 0.09 20.00
C ILE A 22 14.32 -0.26 19.73
N PRO A 23 14.68 -1.56 19.64
CA PRO A 23 16.02 -1.98 19.25
C PRO A 23 16.42 -1.47 17.86
N ASP A 24 17.71 -1.23 17.66
CA ASP A 24 18.27 -0.62 16.45
C ASP A 24 17.91 -1.40 15.18
N GLU A 25 17.96 -2.74 15.24
CA GLU A 25 17.61 -3.62 14.13
C GLU A 25 16.14 -3.50 13.73
N ASN A 26 15.25 -3.40 14.72
CA ASN A 26 13.81 -3.25 14.49
C ASN A 26 13.48 -1.86 13.96
N LEU A 27 14.15 -0.82 14.48
CA LEU A 27 14.00 0.55 13.99
C LEU A 27 14.47 0.66 12.54
N SER A 28 15.63 0.08 12.23
CA SER A 28 16.21 0.06 10.88
C SER A 28 15.30 -0.69 9.89
N HIS A 29 14.74 -1.83 10.31
CA HIS A 29 13.79 -2.59 9.48
C HIS A 29 12.51 -1.76 9.19
N ARG A 30 11.97 -1.03 10.18
CA ARG A 30 10.81 -0.15 9.97
C ARG A 30 11.13 0.98 8.99
N LEU A 31 12.27 1.63 9.15
CA LEU A 31 12.74 2.68 8.24
C LEU A 31 12.87 2.16 6.80
N GLY A 32 13.42 0.95 6.63
CA GLY A 32 13.54 0.29 5.33
C GLY A 32 12.23 0.10 4.57
N LEU A 33 11.09 0.03 5.27
CA LEU A 33 9.76 -0.16 4.69
C LEU A 33 9.03 1.16 4.39
N ILE A 34 9.61 2.31 4.71
CA ILE A 34 9.02 3.61 4.41
C ILE A 34 9.20 3.89 2.91
N PRO A 35 8.12 4.04 2.13
CA PRO A 35 8.23 4.35 0.71
C PRO A 35 8.73 5.79 0.52
N ILE A 36 9.77 5.94 -0.29
CA ILE A 36 10.36 7.26 -0.62
C ILE A 36 9.81 7.73 -1.98
N LYS A 37 9.34 8.97 -2.02
CA LYS A 37 8.84 9.60 -3.25
C LYS A 37 10.01 10.13 -4.08
N ALA A 38 10.61 9.23 -4.86
CA ALA A 38 11.67 9.54 -5.81
C ALA A 38 11.52 8.66 -7.05
N ASP A 39 11.73 9.21 -8.24
CA ASP A 39 11.74 8.41 -9.47
C ASP A 39 13.06 7.67 -9.61
N ALA A 40 13.00 6.33 -9.67
CA ALA A 40 14.18 5.48 -9.81
C ALA A 40 14.89 5.64 -11.17
N GLN A 41 14.28 6.29 -12.16
CA GLN A 41 14.96 6.57 -13.43
C GLN A 41 16.10 7.59 -13.30
N ASN A 42 16.03 8.46 -12.29
CA ASN A 42 17.05 9.50 -12.06
C ASN A 42 18.29 8.97 -11.34
N PHE A 43 18.31 7.69 -10.97
CA PHE A 43 19.38 7.08 -10.19
C PHE A 43 19.93 5.83 -10.87
N ASP A 44 21.21 5.62 -10.68
CA ASP A 44 21.90 4.40 -11.11
C ASP A 44 21.80 3.31 -10.03
N TYR A 45 22.07 2.07 -10.42
CA TYR A 45 22.18 0.98 -9.46
C TYR A 45 23.50 1.08 -8.72
N PHE A 46 23.45 0.91 -7.39
CA PHE A 46 24.62 0.96 -6.54
C PHE A 46 25.66 -0.11 -6.93
N SER A 47 26.90 0.30 -7.16
CA SER A 47 28.03 -0.59 -7.46
C SER A 47 29.00 -0.67 -6.28
N SER A 48 29.18 -1.87 -5.70
CA SER A 48 30.02 -2.09 -4.51
C SER A 48 31.53 -1.89 -4.73
N SER A 49 31.97 -1.60 -5.95
CA SER A 49 33.37 -1.56 -6.37
C SER A 49 33.96 -0.16 -6.53
N LYS A 50 33.14 0.90 -6.36
CA LYS A 50 33.56 2.30 -6.56
C LYS A 50 33.26 3.16 -5.33
N GLU A 51 33.86 4.36 -5.29
CA GLU A 51 33.42 5.43 -4.41
C GLU A 51 31.96 5.76 -4.72
N THR A 52 31.15 5.93 -3.68
CA THR A 52 29.71 6.15 -3.81
C THR A 52 29.44 7.45 -4.56
N GLU A 53 28.83 7.35 -5.75
CA GLU A 53 28.53 8.49 -6.60
C GLU A 53 27.20 9.16 -6.18
N GLU A 54 27.07 10.46 -6.45
CA GLU A 54 25.87 11.24 -6.13
C GLU A 54 24.61 10.74 -6.86
N SER A 55 24.76 10.07 -8.01
CA SER A 55 23.66 9.49 -8.79
C SER A 55 23.16 8.15 -8.24
N GLU A 56 23.84 7.56 -7.25
CA GLU A 56 23.50 6.24 -6.71
C GLU A 56 22.76 6.31 -5.37
N ILE A 57 22.76 7.48 -4.71
CA ILE A 57 22.30 7.64 -3.34
C ILE A 57 21.30 8.77 -3.15
N LEU A 58 20.40 8.55 -2.21
CA LEU A 58 19.60 9.60 -1.58
C LEU A 58 19.84 9.56 -0.07
N HIS A 59 20.04 10.71 0.54
CA HIS A 59 20.41 10.81 1.94
C HIS A 59 19.35 11.54 2.75
N PHE A 60 18.99 11.00 3.91
CA PHE A 60 18.10 11.66 4.86
C PHE A 60 18.70 11.62 6.26
N LYS A 61 18.33 12.61 7.07
CA LYS A 61 18.66 12.65 8.49
C LYS A 61 17.38 12.62 9.32
N LEU A 62 17.46 12.02 10.50
CA LEU A 62 16.41 12.04 11.50
C LEU A 62 17.05 12.34 12.85
N HIS A 63 16.69 13.47 13.43
CA HIS A 63 17.10 13.83 14.78
C HIS A 63 15.90 14.30 15.59
N LYS A 64 15.51 13.52 16.60
CA LYS A 64 14.38 13.84 17.47
C LYS A 64 14.69 13.54 18.92
N VAL A 65 14.52 14.56 19.75
CA VAL A 65 14.61 14.49 21.20
C VAL A 65 13.22 14.71 21.79
N CYS A 66 12.79 13.80 22.65
CA CYS A 66 11.53 13.92 23.38
C CYS A 66 11.74 14.71 24.67
N THR A 67 10.97 15.78 24.85
CA THR A 67 11.05 16.67 26.02
C THR A 67 9.66 16.88 26.63
N LYS A 68 9.60 17.26 27.91
CA LYS A 68 8.35 17.70 28.53
C LYS A 68 8.04 19.12 28.07
N LYS A 69 6.76 19.40 27.76
CA LYS A 69 6.29 20.77 27.47
C LYS A 69 6.32 21.64 28.73
N ASP A 70 5.91 21.07 29.86
CA ASP A 70 6.03 21.67 31.19
C ASP A 70 7.03 20.84 32.02
N PRO A 71 8.14 21.43 32.50
CA PRO A 71 9.11 20.76 33.37
C PRO A 71 8.50 20.17 34.64
N SER A 72 7.41 20.77 35.15
CA SER A 72 6.74 20.37 36.39
C SER A 72 5.69 19.28 36.19
N ALA A 73 5.33 18.96 34.95
CA ALA A 73 4.30 17.96 34.68
C ALA A 73 4.73 16.54 35.13
N PRO A 74 3.84 15.80 35.80
CA PRO A 74 4.11 14.43 36.20
C PRO A 74 4.29 13.54 34.97
N THR A 75 5.25 12.62 35.03
CA THR A 75 5.43 11.61 33.98
C THR A 75 4.34 10.54 34.14
N VAL A 76 3.18 10.75 33.53
CA VAL A 76 2.07 9.78 33.59
C VAL A 76 2.32 8.67 32.56
N PHE A 77 2.36 7.42 33.02
CA PHE A 77 2.67 6.26 32.17
C PHE A 77 1.46 5.74 31.36
N ASN A 78 0.23 6.05 31.79
CA ASN A 78 -1.02 5.61 31.16
C ASN A 78 -1.89 6.81 30.74
N CYS A 79 -1.43 7.54 29.73
CA CYS A 79 -2.16 8.66 29.13
C CYS A 79 -2.74 8.27 27.78
N SER A 80 -3.89 8.84 27.41
CA SER A 80 -4.42 8.70 26.05
C SER A 80 -3.51 9.43 25.05
N LEU A 81 -3.55 9.08 23.76
CA LEU A 81 -2.76 9.76 22.70
C LEU A 81 -2.94 11.29 22.73
N ALA A 82 -4.16 11.76 22.97
CA ALA A 82 -4.49 13.18 23.06
C ALA A 82 -3.87 13.87 24.29
N ASP A 83 -3.50 13.11 25.32
CA ASP A 83 -2.81 13.63 26.49
C ASP A 83 -1.29 13.61 26.29
N GLU A 84 -0.75 12.61 25.57
CA GLU A 84 0.68 12.56 25.20
C GLU A 84 1.09 13.80 24.38
N ASP A 85 0.30 14.16 23.37
CA ASP A 85 0.58 15.34 22.52
C ASP A 85 0.48 16.66 23.29
N LYS A 86 -0.29 16.71 24.39
CA LYS A 86 -0.40 17.90 25.25
C LYS A 86 0.77 18.01 26.23
N LEU A 87 1.29 16.89 26.69
CA LEU A 87 2.30 16.83 27.76
C LEU A 87 3.74 16.85 27.23
N PHE A 88 3.97 16.29 26.05
CA PHE A 88 5.30 16.05 25.52
C PHE A 88 5.51 16.70 24.15
N ASN A 89 6.75 17.09 23.86
CA ASN A 89 7.20 17.45 22.52
C ASN A 89 7.86 16.23 21.89
N ASN A 90 7.56 15.95 20.61
CA ASN A 90 8.18 14.88 19.82
C ASN A 90 8.07 13.47 20.45
N ALA A 91 6.96 13.19 21.15
CA ALA A 91 6.73 11.86 21.70
C ALA A 91 6.46 10.80 20.61
N ASN A 92 5.88 11.22 19.49
CA ASN A 92 5.66 10.37 18.33
C ASN A 92 6.61 10.82 17.21
N VAL A 93 7.42 9.89 16.70
CA VAL A 93 8.34 10.13 15.57
C VAL A 93 7.70 9.54 14.32
N TYR A 94 7.47 10.38 13.32
CA TYR A 94 6.78 10.02 12.08
C TYR A 94 7.72 9.98 10.88
N SER A 95 7.29 9.38 9.78
CA SER A 95 8.04 9.41 8.51
C SER A 95 8.29 10.83 8.03
N GLY A 96 7.34 11.75 8.18
CA GLY A 96 7.52 13.16 7.79
C GLY A 96 8.63 13.90 8.54
N ASP A 97 9.15 13.33 9.64
CA ASP A 97 10.31 13.86 10.35
C ASP A 97 11.66 13.53 9.68
N LEU A 98 11.66 12.70 8.63
CA LEU A 98 12.85 12.43 7.81
C LEU A 98 13.17 13.66 6.94
N GLU A 99 14.27 14.32 7.25
CA GLU A 99 14.74 15.50 6.53
C GLU A 99 15.66 15.07 5.40
N TRP A 100 15.30 15.40 4.16
CA TRP A 100 16.14 15.13 3.00
C TRP A 100 17.37 16.03 3.03
N HIS A 101 18.56 15.43 2.91
CA HIS A 101 19.83 16.13 2.90
C HIS A 101 20.49 15.94 1.54
N PRO A 102 20.33 16.89 0.58
CA PRO A 102 20.81 16.72 -0.78
C PRO A 102 22.34 16.60 -0.82
N VAL A 103 22.84 15.73 -1.70
CA VAL A 103 24.27 15.57 -1.97
C VAL A 103 24.60 16.23 -3.31
N GLY A 104 25.63 17.07 -3.35
CA GLY A 104 26.06 17.77 -4.57
C GLY A 104 24.98 18.62 -5.23
N ASN A 105 24.65 18.33 -6.50
CA ASN A 105 23.69 19.12 -7.29
C ASN A 105 22.25 18.59 -7.26
N GLN A 106 21.95 17.62 -6.39
CA GLN A 106 20.63 16.99 -6.29
C GLN A 106 19.48 17.97 -6.03
N GLU A 107 19.72 19.01 -5.24
CA GLU A 107 18.70 20.03 -4.90
C GLU A 107 18.10 20.69 -6.15
N LYS A 108 18.91 20.92 -7.19
CA LYS A 108 18.46 21.54 -8.45
C LYS A 108 17.79 20.55 -9.40
N ASN A 109 18.20 19.29 -9.37
CA ASN A 109 17.82 18.29 -10.38
C ASN A 109 16.59 17.46 -10.00
N LEU A 110 16.42 17.15 -8.71
CA LEU A 110 15.45 16.15 -8.24
C LEU A 110 14.18 16.77 -7.65
N GLY A 111 14.16 18.09 -7.43
CA GLY A 111 13.05 18.78 -6.76
C GLY A 111 12.90 18.34 -5.31
N THR A 112 11.67 18.34 -4.79
CA THR A 112 11.39 17.98 -3.39
C THR A 112 11.29 16.47 -3.22
N ILE A 113 12.29 15.89 -2.54
CA ILE A 113 12.30 14.49 -2.13
C ILE A 113 11.78 14.36 -0.70
N ARG A 114 10.87 13.41 -0.48
CA ARG A 114 10.25 13.13 0.83
C ARG A 114 9.67 11.71 0.89
N PRO A 115 9.32 11.19 2.07
CA PRO A 115 8.46 10.02 2.17
C PRO A 115 7.14 10.20 1.43
N VAL A 116 6.55 9.11 0.95
CA VAL A 116 5.24 9.17 0.26
C VAL A 116 4.13 9.58 1.23
N HIS A 117 4.17 9.03 2.44
CA HIS A 117 3.23 9.30 3.52
C HIS A 117 4.00 9.93 4.67
N ASP A 118 3.53 11.06 5.20
CA ASP A 118 4.23 11.84 6.24
C ASP A 118 3.85 11.38 7.67
N ASP A 119 2.84 10.52 7.80
CA ASP A 119 2.18 10.13 9.06
C ASP A 119 2.45 8.68 9.49
N ILE A 120 3.45 8.01 8.90
CA ILE A 120 3.83 6.66 9.32
C ILE A 120 4.58 6.75 10.65
N LEU A 121 3.98 6.23 11.72
CA LEU A 121 4.63 6.18 13.03
C LEU A 121 5.85 5.24 13.00
N ILE A 122 7.03 5.78 13.24
CA ILE A 122 8.29 5.03 13.28
C ILE A 122 8.55 4.53 14.70
N ALA A 123 8.56 5.45 15.66
CA ALA A 123 8.89 5.18 17.05
C ALA A 123 8.08 6.07 17.99
N LYS A 124 7.91 5.58 19.23
CA LYS A 124 7.38 6.38 20.34
C LYS A 124 8.47 6.59 21.37
N LEU A 125 8.63 7.84 21.78
CA LEU A 125 9.62 8.29 22.74
C LEU A 125 8.93 8.75 24.04
N ARG A 126 9.72 8.74 25.11
CA ARG A 126 9.42 9.38 26.39
C ARG A 126 10.45 10.46 26.70
N PRO A 127 10.11 11.44 27.55
CA PRO A 127 11.02 12.52 27.86
C PRO A 127 12.40 12.03 28.31
N GLY A 128 13.45 12.57 27.70
CA GLY A 128 14.85 12.14 27.93
C GLY A 128 15.35 11.08 26.95
N GLN A 129 14.48 10.55 26.08
CA GLN A 129 14.89 9.70 24.95
C GLN A 129 15.11 10.51 23.68
N GLU A 130 15.99 9.98 22.84
CA GLU A 130 16.50 10.60 21.62
C GLU A 130 16.77 9.51 20.57
N ILE A 131 16.47 9.87 19.32
CA ILE A 131 16.86 9.13 18.11
C ILE A 131 17.62 10.11 17.22
N GLU A 132 18.86 9.77 16.89
CA GLU A 132 19.70 10.47 15.92
C GLU A 132 20.29 9.43 14.95
N LEU A 133 19.93 9.56 13.67
CA LEU A 133 20.36 8.66 12.63
C LEU A 133 20.42 9.31 11.26
N GLU A 134 21.21 8.70 10.39
CA GLU A 134 21.34 9.02 8.98
C GLU A 134 20.98 7.80 8.15
N VAL A 135 20.21 7.99 7.07
CA VAL A 135 19.82 6.88 6.19
C VAL A 135 20.21 7.15 4.75
N THR A 136 20.65 6.08 4.09
CA THR A 136 20.98 6.09 2.67
C THR A 136 20.00 5.19 1.92
N CYS A 137 19.37 5.75 0.89
CA CYS A 137 18.48 5.04 0.00
C CYS A 137 19.19 4.66 -1.29
N HIS A 138 18.88 3.48 -1.82
CA HIS A 138 19.38 2.99 -3.09
C HIS A 138 18.24 2.52 -4.00
N LYS A 139 18.53 2.52 -5.30
CA LYS A 139 17.69 1.90 -6.32
C LYS A 139 17.78 0.39 -6.23
N GLY A 140 16.62 -0.25 -6.21
CA GLY A 140 16.49 -1.70 -6.18
C GLY A 140 15.17 -2.18 -6.76
N ILE A 141 15.00 -3.50 -6.85
CA ILE A 141 13.82 -4.16 -7.41
C ILE A 141 13.13 -5.04 -6.36
N GLY A 142 11.80 -5.16 -6.46
CA GLY A 142 10.98 -5.95 -5.54
C GLY A 142 11.36 -7.44 -5.44
N LYS A 143 12.04 -7.99 -6.46
CA LYS A 143 12.57 -9.35 -6.46
C LYS A 143 13.65 -9.58 -5.40
N THR A 144 14.47 -8.56 -5.14
CA THR A 144 15.53 -8.63 -4.13
C THR A 144 14.95 -8.50 -2.73
N HIS A 145 14.04 -7.54 -2.53
CA HIS A 145 13.33 -7.35 -1.27
C HIS A 145 12.01 -6.62 -1.50
N THR A 146 10.97 -6.99 -0.74
CA THR A 146 9.61 -6.45 -0.88
C THR A 146 9.52 -4.93 -0.69
N LYS A 147 10.45 -4.32 0.04
CA LYS A 147 10.53 -2.86 0.23
C LYS A 147 10.65 -2.06 -1.06
N TRP A 148 11.16 -2.67 -2.13
CA TRP A 148 11.24 -2.05 -3.44
C TRP A 148 10.02 -2.30 -4.34
N SER A 149 8.99 -3.03 -3.86
CA SER A 149 7.75 -3.21 -4.61
C SER A 149 7.01 -1.88 -4.74
N PRO A 150 6.74 -1.37 -5.96
CA PRO A 150 5.99 -0.12 -6.15
C PRO A 150 4.48 -0.28 -5.92
N VAL A 151 4.00 -1.51 -5.77
CA VAL A 151 2.57 -1.85 -5.63
C VAL A 151 2.27 -2.42 -4.24
N CYS A 152 1.12 -2.04 -3.69
CA CYS A 152 0.53 -2.68 -2.51
C CYS A 152 0.03 -4.08 -2.91
N THR A 153 -0.81 -4.12 -3.94
CA THR A 153 -1.28 -5.34 -4.58
C THR A 153 -1.43 -5.12 -6.08
N ALA A 154 -1.05 -6.13 -6.85
CA ALA A 154 -1.31 -6.18 -8.27
C ALA A 154 -1.77 -7.59 -8.60
N TYR A 155 -3.03 -7.73 -8.97
CA TYR A 155 -3.61 -9.02 -9.31
C TYR A 155 -4.59 -8.86 -10.47
N TYR A 156 -4.99 -9.99 -11.03
CA TYR A 156 -6.06 -10.03 -12.00
C TYR A 156 -7.08 -11.09 -11.60
N ARG A 157 -8.30 -10.91 -12.07
CA ARG A 157 -9.32 -11.94 -12.08
C ARG A 157 -9.93 -12.07 -13.46
N LEU A 158 -10.36 -13.27 -13.81
CA LEU A 158 -11.15 -13.48 -15.01
C LEU A 158 -12.58 -13.00 -14.76
N LEU A 159 -13.20 -12.38 -15.77
CA LEU A 159 -14.58 -11.95 -15.66
C LEU A 159 -15.49 -13.17 -15.42
N PRO A 160 -16.38 -13.13 -14.42
CA PRO A 160 -17.40 -14.16 -14.23
C PRO A 160 -18.26 -14.31 -15.50
N ASP A 161 -18.55 -15.55 -15.88
CA ASP A 161 -19.47 -15.86 -16.97
C ASP A 161 -20.70 -16.55 -16.37
N ILE A 162 -21.81 -15.82 -16.27
CA ILE A 162 -23.02 -16.32 -15.62
C ILE A 162 -24.07 -16.52 -16.71
N THR A 163 -24.45 -17.77 -16.93
CA THR A 163 -25.46 -18.14 -17.92
C THR A 163 -26.59 -18.92 -17.25
N PHE A 164 -27.81 -18.69 -17.74
CA PHE A 164 -28.99 -19.41 -17.28
C PHE A 164 -29.29 -20.53 -18.27
N THR A 165 -29.28 -21.78 -17.81
CA THR A 165 -29.74 -22.94 -18.59
C THR A 165 -31.25 -22.86 -18.81
N GLU A 166 -31.98 -22.37 -17.80
CA GLU A 166 -33.43 -22.20 -17.80
C GLU A 166 -33.83 -20.81 -17.30
N LYS A 167 -34.94 -20.26 -17.80
CA LYS A 167 -35.45 -18.96 -17.35
C LYS A 167 -35.97 -19.05 -15.91
N ILE A 168 -35.36 -18.31 -15.00
CA ILE A 168 -35.80 -18.21 -13.60
C ILE A 168 -36.83 -17.09 -13.49
N LYS A 169 -38.04 -17.42 -13.01
CA LYS A 169 -39.20 -16.51 -13.03
C LYS A 169 -39.80 -16.28 -11.64
N GLY A 170 -40.51 -15.17 -11.47
CA GLY A 170 -41.46 -14.98 -10.37
C GLY A 170 -40.84 -14.94 -8.97
N SER A 171 -41.29 -15.82 -8.07
CA SER A 171 -40.78 -15.94 -6.69
C SER A 171 -39.31 -16.34 -6.66
N ASP A 172 -38.91 -17.24 -7.55
CA ASP A 172 -37.55 -17.79 -7.61
C ASP A 172 -36.54 -16.71 -8.01
N ALA A 173 -36.93 -15.78 -8.89
CA ALA A 173 -36.10 -14.63 -9.27
C ALA A 173 -35.86 -13.67 -8.10
N LYS A 174 -36.88 -13.47 -7.24
CA LYS A 174 -36.74 -12.65 -6.01
C LYS A 174 -35.84 -13.32 -4.98
N GLU A 175 -35.95 -14.64 -4.82
CA GLU A 175 -35.09 -15.43 -3.94
C GLU A 175 -33.63 -15.38 -4.42
N LEU A 176 -33.39 -15.58 -5.72
CA LEU A 176 -32.07 -15.47 -6.33
C LEU A 176 -31.43 -14.08 -6.15
N LYS A 177 -32.21 -13.01 -6.36
CA LYS A 177 -31.76 -11.64 -6.12
C LYS A 177 -31.36 -11.44 -4.65
N LYS A 178 -32.14 -11.99 -3.71
CA LYS A 178 -31.85 -11.91 -2.26
C LYS A 178 -30.60 -12.71 -1.86
N LEU A 179 -30.33 -13.83 -2.54
CA LEU A 179 -29.13 -14.66 -2.30
C LEU A 179 -27.83 -13.95 -2.68
N CYS A 180 -27.86 -13.01 -3.63
CA CYS A 180 -26.68 -12.26 -4.05
C CYS A 180 -26.62 -10.88 -3.38
N PRO A 181 -25.83 -10.69 -2.30
CA PRO A 181 -25.74 -9.40 -1.62
C PRO A 181 -25.07 -8.31 -2.48
N VAL A 182 -24.30 -8.71 -3.50
CA VAL A 182 -23.58 -7.80 -4.40
C VAL A 182 -24.44 -7.32 -5.58
N GLY A 183 -25.70 -7.78 -5.67
CA GLY A 183 -26.65 -7.29 -6.67
C GLY A 183 -26.32 -7.69 -8.11
N VAL A 184 -25.78 -8.89 -8.31
CA VAL A 184 -25.46 -9.42 -9.66
C VAL A 184 -26.72 -9.74 -10.47
N PHE A 185 -27.83 -10.06 -9.79
CA PHE A 185 -29.08 -10.45 -10.41
C PHE A 185 -30.11 -9.33 -10.28
N ASP A 186 -30.77 -8.99 -11.38
CA ASP A 186 -31.94 -8.11 -11.38
C ASP A 186 -33.15 -8.81 -11.99
N ILE A 187 -34.32 -8.16 -11.91
CA ILE A 187 -35.59 -8.69 -12.39
C ILE A 187 -36.11 -7.75 -13.46
N GLU A 188 -36.22 -8.26 -14.68
CA GLU A 188 -36.80 -7.56 -15.81
C GLU A 188 -38.21 -8.08 -16.11
N ASP A 189 -39.12 -7.15 -16.42
CA ASP A 189 -40.49 -7.45 -16.84
C ASP A 189 -40.51 -7.68 -18.37
N ILE A 190 -40.40 -8.95 -18.78
CA ILE A 190 -40.52 -9.34 -20.19
C ILE A 190 -41.99 -9.74 -20.43
N GLY A 191 -42.80 -8.78 -20.88
CA GLY A 191 -44.23 -8.98 -21.11
C GLY A 191 -45.03 -9.01 -19.81
N LYS A 192 -45.64 -10.17 -19.47
CA LYS A 192 -46.35 -10.40 -18.19
C LYS A 192 -45.50 -11.15 -17.15
N GLU A 193 -44.27 -11.54 -17.49
CA GLU A 193 -43.43 -12.39 -16.66
C GLU A 193 -42.21 -11.65 -16.13
N LYS A 194 -41.97 -11.79 -14.82
CA LYS A 194 -40.77 -11.31 -14.12
C LYS A 194 -39.65 -12.32 -14.26
N VAL A 195 -38.59 -12.00 -15.00
CA VAL A 195 -37.47 -12.90 -15.29
C VAL A 195 -36.17 -12.37 -14.66
N ALA A 196 -35.36 -13.25 -14.09
CA ALA A 196 -34.04 -12.87 -13.59
C ALA A 196 -33.06 -12.61 -14.75
N THR A 197 -32.34 -11.49 -14.70
CA THR A 197 -31.26 -11.13 -15.63
C THR A 197 -29.96 -10.89 -14.87
N VAL A 198 -28.83 -10.99 -15.58
CA VAL A 198 -27.50 -10.71 -15.02
C VAL A 198 -27.15 -9.26 -15.32
N VAL A 199 -26.92 -8.48 -14.28
CA VAL A 199 -26.58 -7.05 -14.39
C VAL A 199 -25.14 -6.89 -14.85
N ASN A 200 -24.90 -5.99 -15.80
CA ASN A 200 -23.57 -5.58 -16.27
C ASN A 200 -22.63 -6.78 -16.55
N GLU A 201 -23.15 -7.83 -17.19
CA GLU A 201 -22.41 -9.06 -17.49
C GLU A 201 -21.76 -9.75 -16.26
N GLY A 202 -22.23 -9.48 -15.05
CA GLY A 202 -21.75 -10.12 -13.84
C GLY A 202 -20.40 -9.61 -13.34
N VAL A 203 -19.95 -8.43 -13.79
CA VAL A 203 -18.69 -7.79 -13.34
C VAL A 203 -18.60 -7.74 -11.82
N SER A 204 -19.71 -7.39 -11.14
CA SER A 204 -19.77 -7.27 -9.67
C SER A 204 -19.73 -8.61 -8.93
N CYS A 205 -19.83 -9.75 -9.62
CA CYS A 205 -19.85 -11.05 -8.98
C CYS A 205 -18.47 -11.38 -8.37
N THR A 206 -18.47 -11.65 -7.06
CA THR A 206 -17.28 -12.10 -6.30
C THR A 206 -17.03 -13.61 -6.44
N THR A 207 -17.82 -14.32 -7.24
CA THR A 207 -17.76 -15.79 -7.41
C THR A 207 -17.91 -16.57 -6.09
N CYS A 208 -18.78 -16.12 -5.19
CA CYS A 208 -19.06 -16.77 -3.90
C CYS A 208 -19.75 -18.15 -4.01
N ARG A 209 -20.27 -18.50 -5.20
CA ARG A 209 -20.95 -19.77 -5.54
C ARG A 209 -22.27 -20.04 -4.80
N GLU A 210 -22.81 -19.07 -4.06
CA GLU A 210 -24.07 -19.29 -3.32
C GLU A 210 -25.26 -19.53 -4.27
N CYS A 211 -25.25 -18.92 -5.46
CA CYS A 211 -26.27 -19.12 -6.49
C CYS A 211 -26.35 -20.56 -7.04
N ILE A 212 -25.26 -21.33 -7.00
CA ILE A 212 -25.23 -22.74 -7.44
C ILE A 212 -25.31 -23.73 -6.27
N ARG A 213 -25.12 -23.26 -5.05
CA ARG A 213 -25.18 -24.10 -3.84
C ARG A 213 -26.60 -24.53 -3.50
N HIS A 214 -27.57 -23.66 -3.77
CA HIS A 214 -28.98 -23.92 -3.46
C HIS A 214 -29.59 -24.91 -4.48
N GLU A 215 -30.21 -25.99 -4.01
CA GLU A 215 -30.71 -27.08 -4.86
C GLU A 215 -31.67 -26.60 -5.96
N LYS A 216 -32.53 -25.62 -5.66
CA LYS A 216 -33.46 -25.00 -6.63
C LYS A 216 -32.76 -24.40 -7.87
N PHE A 217 -31.52 -23.96 -7.72
CA PHE A 217 -30.79 -23.17 -8.73
C PHE A 217 -29.56 -23.88 -9.29
N ALA A 218 -29.07 -24.92 -8.61
CA ALA A 218 -27.87 -25.67 -8.98
C ALA A 218 -27.85 -26.12 -10.45
N ASN A 219 -28.98 -26.57 -10.99
CA ASN A 219 -29.09 -27.02 -12.39
C ASN A 219 -29.49 -25.90 -13.38
N LYS A 220 -29.89 -24.73 -12.88
CA LYS A 220 -30.42 -23.61 -13.68
C LYS A 220 -29.37 -22.55 -13.99
N ILE A 221 -28.28 -22.51 -13.23
CA ILE A 221 -27.23 -21.48 -13.33
C ILE A 221 -25.90 -22.16 -13.62
N ASN A 222 -25.24 -21.77 -14.70
CA ASN A 222 -23.86 -22.13 -14.98
C ASN A 222 -22.96 -20.93 -14.66
N LEU A 223 -22.06 -21.14 -13.71
CA LEU A 223 -21.09 -20.14 -13.25
C LEU A 223 -19.70 -20.52 -13.77
N GLY A 224 -19.30 -19.90 -14.88
CA GLY A 224 -18.00 -20.02 -15.50
C GLY A 224 -17.13 -18.76 -15.34
N LYS A 225 -16.08 -18.70 -16.15
CA LYS A 225 -15.18 -17.54 -16.28
C LYS A 225 -14.85 -17.34 -17.76
N LYS A 226 -14.88 -16.10 -18.24
CA LYS A 226 -14.46 -15.76 -19.60
C LYS A 226 -12.93 -15.81 -19.70
N LEU A 227 -12.37 -16.81 -20.39
CA LEU A 227 -10.92 -17.08 -20.43
C LEU A 227 -10.08 -15.96 -21.06
N ASN A 228 -10.67 -15.15 -21.94
CA ASN A 228 -9.97 -14.10 -22.68
C ASN A 228 -10.23 -12.68 -22.13
N VAL A 229 -10.92 -12.57 -20.99
CA VAL A 229 -11.28 -11.28 -20.39
C VAL A 229 -10.70 -11.20 -18.99
N TYR A 230 -9.71 -10.35 -18.83
CA TYR A 230 -8.96 -10.13 -17.59
C TYR A 230 -9.30 -8.76 -17.02
N GLU A 231 -9.67 -8.74 -15.74
CA GLU A 231 -9.84 -7.53 -14.97
C GLU A 231 -8.64 -7.39 -14.04
N PHE A 232 -7.78 -6.40 -14.33
CA PHE A 232 -6.59 -6.10 -13.55
C PHE A 232 -6.91 -5.08 -12.46
N HIS A 233 -6.44 -5.35 -11.25
CA HIS A 233 -6.47 -4.41 -10.13
C HIS A 233 -5.02 -4.13 -9.71
N VAL A 234 -4.64 -2.85 -9.76
CA VAL A 234 -3.29 -2.40 -9.42
C VAL A 234 -3.38 -1.24 -8.45
N GLU A 235 -2.91 -1.47 -7.23
CA GLU A 235 -2.84 -0.47 -6.17
C GLU A 235 -1.39 -0.06 -5.99
N SER A 236 -1.12 1.23 -6.16
CA SER A 236 0.22 1.80 -5.94
C SER A 236 0.46 2.10 -4.47
N VAL A 237 1.70 1.96 -4.02
CA VAL A 237 2.16 2.45 -2.71
C VAL A 237 2.19 3.99 -2.66
N GLY A 238 2.25 4.64 -3.84
CA GLY A 238 2.23 6.10 -4.03
C GLY A 238 3.53 6.69 -4.59
N ILE A 239 4.53 5.85 -4.89
CA ILE A 239 5.78 6.27 -5.58
C ILE A 239 5.48 6.66 -7.03
N TYR A 240 4.81 5.77 -7.77
CA TYR A 240 4.34 6.00 -9.13
C TYR A 240 2.80 5.99 -9.19
N LYS A 241 2.21 6.58 -10.22
CA LYS A 241 0.77 6.39 -10.47
C LYS A 241 0.50 4.95 -10.96
N PRO A 242 -0.65 4.33 -10.64
CA PRO A 242 -0.96 2.98 -11.10
C PRO A 242 -0.88 2.80 -12.62
N GLU A 243 -1.32 3.79 -13.40
CA GLU A 243 -1.21 3.78 -14.87
C GLU A 243 0.24 3.70 -15.36
N GLU A 244 1.17 4.32 -14.65
CA GLU A 244 2.58 4.35 -14.99
C GLU A 244 3.25 3.01 -14.64
N ILE A 245 2.86 2.40 -13.53
CA ILE A 245 3.32 1.06 -13.14
C ILE A 245 2.98 0.04 -14.23
N VAL A 246 1.77 0.12 -14.79
CA VAL A 246 1.36 -0.77 -15.90
C VAL A 246 2.19 -0.49 -17.14
N ARG A 247 2.41 0.78 -17.53
CA ARG A 247 3.25 1.14 -18.69
C ARG A 247 4.70 0.63 -18.51
N ARG A 248 5.31 0.86 -17.35
CA ARG A 248 6.67 0.41 -17.01
C ARG A 248 6.78 -1.12 -16.93
N ALA A 249 5.68 -1.84 -16.68
CA ALA A 249 5.70 -3.30 -16.63
C ALA A 249 5.71 -3.98 -18.01
N ILE A 250 5.30 -3.26 -19.05
CA ILE A 250 5.17 -3.78 -20.42
C ILE A 250 6.44 -3.47 -21.25
N GLN A 251 7.15 -2.39 -20.90
CA GLN A 251 8.44 -2.00 -21.49
C GLN A 251 9.57 -2.92 -21.04
#